data_AF-A0A547NDB8-F1
#
_entry.id   AF-A0A547NDB8-F1
#
_cell.length_a   1.000
_cell.length_b   1.000
_cell.length_c   1.000
_cell.angle_alpha   90.00
_cell.angle_beta   90.00
_cell.angle_gamma   90.00
#
_symmetry.space_group_name_H-M   'P 1'
#
loop_
_entity.id
_entity.type
_entity.pdbx_description
1 polymer ?
#
loop_
_entity_poly.entity_id
_entity_poly.type
_entity_poly.pdbx_seq_one_letter_code
_entity_poly.pdbx_strand_id
1 'polypeptide(L)' 'MPKSVYDRGLLRPDDIAKLQRVFDEACRRRDVHPDSAEAREIALNVLALHNAGMVEEDMLMETVGFRRLEPKSA' A
#
# COMPACT_ATOMS: atom_id res chain seq x y z
N MET A 1 -13.31 20.03 12.61
CA MET A 1 -11.89 20.32 12.89
C MET A 1 -11.06 19.74 11.76
N PRO A 2 -10.25 20.52 11.02
CA PRO A 2 -9.32 19.94 10.06
C PRO A 2 -8.24 19.17 10.83
N LYS A 3 -7.99 17.91 10.47
CA LYS A 3 -6.89 17.12 11.05
C LYS A 3 -5.59 17.91 10.92
N SER A 4 -4.87 18.00 12.03
CA SER A 4 -3.62 18.74 12.16
C SER A 4 -2.68 18.38 11.00
N VAL A 5 -1.97 19.38 10.45
CA VAL A 5 -0.96 19.17 9.40
C VAL A 5 0.12 18.17 9.87
N TYR A 6 0.29 18.02 11.19
CA TYR A 6 1.19 17.04 11.81
C TYR A 6 0.70 15.58 11.75
N ASP A 7 -0.58 15.31 11.46
CA ASP A 7 -1.08 13.94 11.21
C ASP A 7 -0.81 13.48 9.77
N ARG A 8 -0.50 14.41 8.86
CA ARG A 8 -0.18 14.09 7.46
C ARG A 8 1.33 13.94 7.31
N GLY A 9 1.88 12.81 7.75
CA GLY A 9 3.26 12.46 7.41
C GLY A 9 4.00 11.57 8.40
N LEU A 10 3.52 11.43 9.63
CA LEU A 10 4.07 10.45 10.57
C LEU A 10 3.16 9.22 10.63
N LEU A 11 3.57 8.15 9.96
CA LEU A 11 3.01 6.83 10.21
C LEU A 11 3.35 6.43 11.65
N ARG A 12 2.36 6.04 12.44
CA ARG A 12 2.62 5.45 13.76
C ARG A 12 3.24 4.06 13.54
N PRO A 13 4.03 3.54 14.51
CA PRO A 13 4.61 2.20 14.38
C PRO A 13 3.59 1.11 14.02
N ASP A 14 2.38 1.17 14.58
CA ASP A 14 1.30 0.23 14.26
C ASP A 14 0.79 0.36 12.82
N ASP A 15 0.76 1.59 12.30
CA ASP A 15 0.39 1.84 10.90
C ASP A 15 1.49 1.30 9.97
N ILE A 16 2.78 1.46 10.31
CA ILE A 16 3.89 0.88 9.55
C ILE A 16 3.79 -0.64 9.53
N ALA A 17 3.57 -1.28 10.69
CA ALA A 17 3.45 -2.73 10.78
C ALA A 17 2.27 -3.26 9.96
N LYS A 18 1.14 -2.54 9.95
CA LYS A 18 -0.02 -2.84 9.10
C LYS A 18 0.32 -2.74 7.62
N LEU A 19 0.91 -1.62 7.19
CA LEU A 19 1.25 -1.39 5.78
C LEU A 19 2.28 -2.40 5.26
N GLN A 20 3.22 -2.82 6.11
CA GLN A 20 4.17 -3.89 5.81
C GLN A 20 3.45 -5.22 5.56
N ARG A 21 2.49 -5.63 6.42
CA ARG A 21 1.71 -6.86 6.20
C ARG A 21 0.93 -6.84 4.90
N VAL A 22 0.29 -5.70 4.59
CA VAL A 22 -0.43 -5.51 3.31
C VAL A 22 0.53 -5.66 2.14
N PHE A 23 1.70 -5.02 2.20
CA PHE A 23 2.71 -5.09 1.16
C PHE A 23 3.25 -6.52 0.96
N ASP A 24 3.59 -7.22 2.04
CA ASP A 24 4.11 -8.59 2.00
C ASP A 24 3.07 -9.56 1.42
N GLU A 25 1.81 -9.39 1.81
CA GLU A 25 0.69 -10.17 1.27
C GLU A 25 0.50 -9.91 -0.22
N ALA A 26 0.54 -8.64 -0.64
CA ALA A 26 0.40 -8.28 -2.05
C ALA A 26 1.56 -8.81 -2.90
N CYS A 27 2.79 -8.76 -2.40
CA CYS A 27 3.94 -9.37 -3.06
C CYS A 27 3.78 -10.89 -3.19
N ARG A 28 3.36 -11.57 -2.12
CA ARG A 28 3.14 -13.03 -2.13
C ARG A 28 2.04 -13.45 -3.10
N ARG A 29 0.90 -12.76 -3.11
CA ARG A 29 -0.24 -13.07 -4.00
C ARG A 29 0.11 -12.87 -5.47
N ARG A 30 1.03 -11.95 -5.76
CA ARG A 30 1.45 -11.60 -7.12
C ARG A 30 2.72 -12.31 -7.57
N ASP A 31 3.31 -13.14 -6.70
CA ASP A 31 4.62 -13.78 -6.92
C ASP A 31 5.74 -12.76 -7.26
N VAL A 32 5.73 -11.63 -6.56
CA VAL A 32 6.66 -10.50 -6.78
C VAL A 32 7.75 -10.52 -5.71
N HIS A 33 9.01 -10.42 -6.13
CA HIS A 33 10.14 -10.26 -5.21
C HIS A 33 10.10 -8.87 -4.53
N PRO A 34 10.25 -8.76 -3.20
CA PRO A 34 10.07 -7.50 -2.47
C PRO A 34 11.05 -6.38 -2.88
N ASP A 35 12.25 -6.73 -3.38
CA ASP A 35 13.25 -5.76 -3.85
C ASP A 35 13.09 -5.37 -5.33
N SER A 36 12.04 -5.83 -6.00
CA SER A 36 11.81 -5.55 -7.42
C SER A 36 11.21 -4.16 -7.65
N ALA A 37 11.35 -3.65 -8.89
CA ALA A 37 10.66 -2.43 -9.30
C ALA A 37 9.14 -2.56 -9.19
N GLU A 38 8.59 -3.76 -9.43
CA GLU A 38 7.15 -4.01 -9.28
C GLU A 38 6.70 -3.93 -7.82
N ALA A 39 7.50 -4.46 -6.88
CA ALA A 39 7.22 -4.32 -5.45
C ALA A 39 7.25 -2.85 -5.02
N ARG A 40 8.18 -2.04 -5.54
CA ARG A 40 8.17 -0.60 -5.29
C ARG A 40 6.85 0.05 -5.70
N GLU A 41 6.31 -0.29 -6.87
CA GLU A 41 4.99 0.22 -7.30
C GLU A 41 3.86 -0.24 -6.37
N ILE A 42 3.91 -1.49 -5.87
CA ILE A 42 2.96 -1.99 -4.86
C ILE A 42 3.05 -1.13 -3.58
N ALA A 43 4.25 -0.92 -3.05
CA ALA A 43 4.47 -0.14 -1.83
C ALA A 43 3.96 1.31 -1.98
N LEU A 44 4.23 1.94 -3.13
CA LEU A 44 3.74 3.30 -3.42
C LEU A 44 2.22 3.36 -3.48
N ASN A 45 1.57 2.36 -4.08
CA ASN A 45 0.11 2.29 -4.11
C ASN A 45 -0.50 2.09 -2.72
N VAL A 46 0.08 1.22 -1.89
CA VAL A 46 -0.33 1.00 -0.49
C VAL A 46 -0.26 2.32 0.30
N LEU A 47 0.86 3.05 0.18
CA LEU A 47 1.04 4.34 0.85
C LEU A 47 0.05 5.41 0.34
N ALA A 48 -0.18 5.46 -0.98
CA ALA A 48 -1.13 6.41 -1.57
C ALA A 48 -2.56 6.19 -1.06
N LEU A 49 -3.01 4.93 -0.99
CA LEU A 49 -4.32 4.56 -0.46
C LEU A 49 -4.46 4.93 1.02
N HIS A 50 -3.45 4.61 1.82
CA HIS A 50 -3.41 4.99 3.24
C HIS A 50 -3.50 6.51 3.41
N ASN A 51 -2.71 7.27 2.65
CA ASN A 51 -2.71 8.73 2.71
C ASN A 51 -4.02 9.35 2.21
N ALA A 52 -4.76 8.65 1.34
CA ALA A 52 -6.12 9.01 0.94
C ALA A 52 -7.18 8.70 2.01
N GLY A 53 -6.80 8.07 3.12
CA GLY A 53 -7.66 7.77 4.26
C GLY A 53 -8.16 6.32 4.31
N MET A 54 -7.71 5.45 3.40
CA MET A 54 -8.01 4.01 3.46
C MET A 54 -7.07 3.34 4.46
N VAL A 55 -7.49 3.28 5.73
CA VAL A 55 -6.64 2.82 6.85
C VAL A 55 -6.96 1.39 7.33
N GLU A 56 -8.05 0.82 6.84
CA GLU A 56 -8.47 -0.55 7.15
C GLU A 56 -7.63 -1.57 6.37
N GLU A 57 -7.05 -2.52 7.08
CA GLU A 57 -6.08 -3.48 6.53
C GLU A 57 -6.71 -4.36 5.43
N ASP A 58 -7.92 -4.86 5.66
CA ASP A 58 -8.63 -5.72 4.69
C ASP A 58 -8.94 -4.97 3.39
N MET A 59 -9.39 -3.71 3.48
CA MET A 59 -9.68 -2.89 2.28
C MET A 59 -8.41 -2.62 1.47
N LEU A 60 -7.29 -2.37 2.16
CA LEU A 60 -6.00 -2.21 1.51
C LEU A 60 -5.59 -3.50 0.80
N MET A 61 -5.67 -4.65 1.48
CA MET A 61 -5.33 -5.96 0.91
C MET A 61 -6.17 -6.31 -0.31
N GLU A 62 -7.48 -6.06 -0.28
CA GLU A 62 -8.35 -6.26 -1.46
C GLU A 62 -7.93 -5.34 -2.61
N THR A 63 -7.66 -4.05 -2.31
CA THR A 63 -7.36 -3.07 -3.36
C THR A 63 -6.01 -3.35 -4.05
N VAL A 64 -4.99 -3.76 -3.31
CA VAL A 64 -3.63 -3.98 -3.87
C VAL A 64 -3.36 -5.42 -4.29
N GLY A 65 -4.06 -6.39 -3.71
CA GLY A 65 -3.84 -7.82 -3.94
C GLY A 65 -4.30 -8.32 -5.31
N PHE A 66 -5.26 -7.65 -5.95
CA PHE A 66 -5.82 -8.08 -7.24
C PHE A 66 -5.38 -7.23 -8.44
N ARG A 67 -4.73 -6.09 -8.20
CA ARG A 67 -4.41 -5.16 -9.29
C ARG A 67 -3.14 -5.59 -10.04
N ARG A 68 -3.29 -6.57 -10.94
CA ARG A 68 -2.44 -6.60 -12.14
C ARG A 68 -2.91 -5.45 -13.02
N LEU A 69 -2.32 -4.27 -12.84
CA LEU A 69 -2.46 -3.21 -13.82
C LEU A 69 -1.87 -3.77 -15.10
N GLU A 70 -2.73 -4.15 -16.04
CA GLU A 70 -2.33 -4.50 -17.40
C GLU A 70 -1.41 -3.38 -17.92
N PRO A 71 -0.23 -3.68 -18.48
CA PRO A 71 0.60 -2.66 -19.07
C PRO A 71 -0.23 -2.00 -20.16
N LYS A 72 -0.41 -0.68 -20.06
CA LYS A 72 -1.02 0.12 -21.11
C LYS A 72 -0.10 0.02 -22.33
N SER A 73 -0.37 -0.93 -23.22
CA SER A 73 0.28 -1.04 -24.52
C SER A 73 0.16 0.30 -25.23
N ALA A 74 1.29 0.96 -25.45
CA ALA A 74 1.45 2.15 -26.27
C ALA A 74 2.22 1.77 -27.53
#